data_AF-A0A7C3PJC3-F1
#
_entry.id   AF-A0A7C3PJC3-F1
#
_cell.length_a   1.000
_cell.length_b   1.000
_cell.length_c   1.000
_cell.angle_alpha   90.00
_cell.angle_beta   90.00
_cell.angle_gamma   90.00
#
_symmetry.space_group_name_H-M   'P 1'
#
loop_
_entity.id
_entity.type
_entity.pdbx_description
1 polymer ?
#
loop_
_entity_poly.entity_id
_entity_poly.type
_entity_poly.pdbx_seq_one_letter_code
_entity_poly.pdbx_strand_id
1 'polypeptide(L)'
;MSIPKRVAERITNRIKQFQSILDAQRARDVSEADTVTLVKDLLSEVFGYDKYAELTSEHSIRGTYCDLAVKIESKLALLIEVKAIGTELRDQHIKQAIDYAANEGCEWVVLTNAVEWRMYHVLFRKPIDKQELAQLNLLTIDTKQDECMERLYLLTREGFVKSALAEYRDRKEATSRFMLAAILLHSGPVQTALRREVRRVSEMLVDPAEIDKILRDEVIKRECIEGEQADAAARRVQRSAEKSIRRASEECEGSEANPNPSESPPVQDAH
;
A
#
# COMPACT_ATOMS: atom_id res chain seq x y z
N MET A 1 6.34 6.97 6.84
CA MET A 1 5.75 8.18 6.23
C MET A 1 5.85 9.36 7.19
N SER A 2 6.36 10.52 6.76
CA SER A 2 6.46 11.72 7.62
C SER A 2 5.25 12.63 7.43
N ILE A 3 4.45 12.80 8.48
CA ILE A 3 3.20 13.58 8.46
C ILE A 3 3.53 15.04 8.82
N PRO A 4 3.24 16.02 7.95
CA PRO A 4 3.52 17.43 8.26
C PRO A 4 2.77 17.88 9.52
N LYS A 5 3.45 18.60 10.42
CA LYS A 5 2.89 19.08 11.69
C LYS A 5 1.55 19.82 11.52
N ARG A 6 1.46 20.72 10.52
CA ARG A 6 0.22 21.45 10.19
C ARG A 6 -0.96 20.53 9.87
N VAL A 7 -0.71 19.41 9.19
CA VAL A 7 -1.74 18.43 8.83
C VAL A 7 -2.18 17.66 10.08
N ALA A 8 -1.23 17.20 10.89
CA ALA A 8 -1.52 16.49 12.14
C ALA A 8 -2.34 17.35 13.13
N GLU A 9 -1.99 18.64 13.25
CA GLU A 9 -2.72 19.61 14.07
C GLU A 9 -4.15 19.84 13.56
N ARG A 10 -4.33 20.02 12.23
CA ARG A 10 -5.66 20.16 11.62
C ARG A 10 -6.55 18.95 11.92
N ILE A 11 -6.03 17.75 11.66
CA ILE A 11 -6.72 16.48 11.91
C ILE A 11 -7.13 16.41 13.39
N THR A 12 -6.18 16.59 14.31
CA THR A 12 -6.41 16.47 15.76
C THR A 12 -7.48 17.45 16.26
N ASN A 13 -7.44 18.70 15.76
CA ASN A 13 -8.37 19.73 16.19
C ASN A 13 -9.78 19.50 15.64
N ARG A 14 -9.89 19.06 14.38
CA ARG A 14 -11.18 18.93 13.70
C ARG A 14 -11.87 17.60 13.98
N ILE A 15 -11.15 16.50 14.15
CA ILE A 15 -11.76 15.20 14.45
C ILE A 15 -12.63 15.24 15.70
N LYS A 16 -12.16 15.88 16.78
CA LYS A 16 -12.95 15.99 18.02
C LYS A 16 -14.27 16.72 17.82
N GLN A 17 -14.28 17.77 17.00
CA GLN A 17 -15.50 18.50 16.66
C GLN A 17 -16.44 17.62 15.84
N PHE A 18 -15.91 16.90 14.84
CA PHE A 18 -16.70 16.04 13.97
C PHE A 18 -17.20 14.76 14.66
N GLN A 19 -16.51 14.24 15.69
CA GLN A 19 -17.00 13.12 16.49
C GLN A 19 -18.37 13.41 17.10
N SER A 20 -18.53 14.58 17.74
CA SER A 20 -19.82 15.00 18.30
C SER A 20 -20.91 15.16 17.23
N ILE A 21 -20.54 15.64 16.04
CA ILE A 21 -21.47 15.79 14.91
C ILE A 21 -21.88 14.41 14.39
N LEU A 22 -20.93 13.49 14.21
CA LEU A 22 -21.16 12.13 13.75
C LEU A 22 -22.09 11.38 14.70
N ASP A 23 -21.89 11.48 16.02
CA ASP A 23 -22.78 10.87 17.01
C ASP A 23 -24.21 11.43 16.92
N ALA A 24 -24.35 12.74 16.80
CA ALA A 24 -25.67 13.38 16.67
C ALA A 24 -26.39 12.99 15.37
N GLN A 25 -25.68 12.94 14.24
CA GLN A 25 -26.24 12.55 12.95
C GLN A 25 -26.59 11.06 12.93
N ARG A 26 -25.75 10.22 13.55
CA ARG A 26 -26.01 8.78 13.70
C ARG A 26 -27.23 8.51 14.58
N ALA A 27 -27.37 9.22 15.69
CA ALA A 27 -28.54 9.10 16.57
C ALA A 27 -29.85 9.50 15.89
N ARG A 28 -29.79 10.36 14.86
CA ARG A 28 -30.92 10.78 14.04
C ARG A 28 -31.17 9.87 12.82
N ASP A 29 -30.33 8.88 12.58
CA ASP A 29 -30.38 7.96 11.44
C ASP A 29 -30.57 8.69 10.10
N VAL A 30 -29.69 9.67 9.83
CA VAL A 30 -29.84 10.52 8.65
C VAL A 30 -29.67 9.78 7.32
N SER A 31 -30.29 10.34 6.29
CA SER A 31 -30.32 9.75 4.95
C SER A 31 -28.94 9.69 4.28
N GLU A 32 -28.82 8.95 3.17
CA GLU A 32 -27.60 8.93 2.36
C GLU A 32 -27.22 10.32 1.84
N ALA A 33 -28.19 11.13 1.39
CA ALA A 33 -27.94 12.49 0.91
C ALA A 33 -27.39 13.42 2.01
N ASP A 34 -27.91 13.31 3.23
CA ASP A 34 -27.40 14.05 4.39
C ASP A 34 -26.00 13.55 4.78
N THR A 35 -25.78 12.24 4.68
CA THR A 35 -24.47 11.63 4.94
C THR A 35 -23.43 12.08 3.91
N VAL A 36 -23.79 12.18 2.63
CA VAL A 36 -22.93 12.75 1.57
C VAL A 36 -22.53 14.19 1.89
N THR A 37 -23.45 14.99 2.40
CA THR A 37 -23.16 16.38 2.83
C THR A 37 -22.15 16.39 3.97
N LEU A 38 -22.35 15.54 4.98
CA LEU A 38 -21.41 15.39 6.09
C LEU A 38 -20.01 14.91 5.65
N VAL A 39 -19.96 13.98 4.69
CA VAL A 39 -18.70 13.49 4.08
C VAL A 39 -17.97 14.61 3.36
N LYS A 40 -18.66 15.49 2.61
CA LYS A 40 -18.03 16.67 1.98
C LYS A 40 -17.41 17.60 3.01
N ASP A 41 -18.08 17.81 4.14
CA ASP A 41 -17.56 18.66 5.21
C ASP A 41 -16.34 18.04 5.89
N LEU A 42 -16.33 16.72 6.11
CA LEU A 42 -15.14 15.98 6.57
C LEU A 42 -13.97 16.09 5.58
N LEU A 43 -14.24 15.90 4.28
CA LEU A 43 -13.24 16.01 3.22
C LEU A 43 -12.59 17.40 3.19
N SER A 44 -13.39 18.45 3.38
CA SER A 44 -12.86 19.80 3.36
C SER A 44 -12.19 20.20 4.68
N GLU A 45 -12.86 20.05 5.81
CA GLU A 45 -12.38 20.58 7.09
C GLU A 45 -11.31 19.71 7.76
N VAL A 46 -11.43 18.39 7.66
CA VAL A 46 -10.46 17.45 8.26
C VAL A 46 -9.38 17.10 7.25
N PHE A 47 -9.79 16.63 6.07
CA PHE A 47 -8.88 16.07 5.07
C PHE A 47 -8.26 17.12 4.15
N GLY A 48 -8.74 18.36 4.19
CA GLY A 48 -8.07 19.51 3.59
C GLY A 48 -8.31 19.69 2.09
N TYR A 49 -9.34 19.06 1.52
CA TYR A 49 -9.73 19.26 0.13
C TYR A 49 -10.46 20.58 -0.08
N ASP A 50 -10.26 21.20 -1.24
CA ASP A 50 -11.07 22.35 -1.64
C ASP A 50 -12.48 21.91 -2.06
N LYS A 51 -13.49 22.39 -1.35
CA LYS A 51 -14.90 22.01 -1.54
C LYS A 51 -15.44 22.38 -2.93
N TYR A 52 -14.90 23.41 -3.58
CA TYR A 52 -15.39 23.92 -4.85
C TYR A 52 -14.51 23.50 -6.03
N ALA A 53 -13.20 23.41 -5.81
CA ALA A 53 -12.25 23.10 -6.87
C ALA A 53 -11.95 21.59 -7.01
N GLU A 54 -11.94 20.86 -5.89
CA GLU A 54 -11.44 19.48 -5.86
C GLU A 54 -12.55 18.45 -5.59
N LEU A 55 -13.62 18.83 -4.89
CA LEU A 55 -14.75 17.94 -4.65
C LEU A 55 -15.82 18.12 -5.73
N THR A 56 -16.19 17.02 -6.38
CA THR A 56 -17.27 16.99 -7.36
C THR A 56 -18.33 15.99 -6.93
N SER A 57 -19.59 16.44 -6.98
CA SER A 57 -20.76 15.59 -6.80
C SER A 57 -21.20 15.13 -8.18
N GLU A 58 -21.67 13.89 -8.31
CA GLU A 58 -22.26 13.36 -9.54
C GLU A 58 -21.31 13.40 -10.76
N HIS A 59 -20.45 12.37 -10.89
CA HIS A 59 -19.94 12.01 -12.21
C HIS A 59 -20.88 10.99 -12.83
N SER A 60 -21.81 11.48 -13.67
CA SER A 60 -22.62 10.61 -14.52
C SER A 60 -21.86 10.29 -15.80
N ILE A 61 -21.32 9.07 -15.93
CA ILE A 61 -20.84 8.58 -17.23
C ILE A 61 -21.33 7.14 -17.39
N ARG A 62 -22.21 6.91 -18.37
CA ARG A 62 -22.79 5.60 -18.73
C ARG A 62 -23.69 4.94 -17.66
N GLY A 63 -24.40 5.74 -16.87
CA GLY A 63 -25.52 5.25 -16.04
C GLY A 63 -25.14 4.54 -14.73
N THR A 64 -23.87 4.62 -14.32
CA THR A 64 -23.41 4.20 -12.97
C THR A 64 -22.84 5.43 -12.27
N TYR A 65 -23.20 5.64 -11.01
CA TYR A 65 -22.88 6.84 -10.25
C TYR A 65 -22.00 6.46 -9.06
N CYS A 66 -20.95 7.24 -8.80
CA CYS A 66 -20.33 7.33 -7.48
C CYS A 66 -20.76 8.65 -6.85
N ASP A 67 -20.99 8.65 -5.54
CA ASP A 67 -21.55 9.83 -4.86
C ASP A 67 -20.61 11.03 -4.92
N LEU A 68 -19.31 10.80 -4.72
CA LEU A 68 -18.30 11.85 -4.73
C LEU A 68 -17.05 11.41 -5.49
N ALA A 69 -16.43 12.39 -6.15
CA ALA A 69 -15.13 12.24 -6.77
C ALA A 69 -14.22 13.40 -6.35
N VAL A 70 -12.98 13.06 -6.01
CA VAL A 70 -11.91 14.02 -5.74
C VAL A 70 -11.09 14.17 -7.01
N LYS A 71 -10.92 15.42 -7.45
CA LYS A 71 -10.05 15.80 -8.54
C LYS A 71 -8.90 16.66 -8.04
N ILE A 72 -7.68 16.24 -8.30
CA ILE A 72 -6.48 17.04 -7.99
C ILE A 72 -5.89 17.45 -9.33
N GLU A 73 -5.68 18.77 -9.52
CA GLU A 73 -5.21 19.33 -10.79
C GLU A 73 -6.07 18.85 -11.98
N SER A 74 -7.40 18.83 -11.79
CA SER A 74 -8.40 18.38 -12.76
C SER A 74 -8.34 16.89 -13.15
N LYS A 75 -7.46 16.09 -12.54
CA LYS A 75 -7.39 14.63 -12.74
C LYS A 75 -8.15 13.89 -11.65
N LEU A 76 -8.89 12.86 -12.05
CA LEU A 76 -9.58 11.99 -11.10
C LEU A 76 -8.57 11.26 -10.22
N ALA A 77 -8.63 11.52 -8.92
CA ALA A 77 -7.68 11.02 -7.93
C ALA A 77 -8.30 9.90 -7.07
N LEU A 78 -9.50 10.13 -6.57
CA LEU A 78 -10.18 9.24 -5.65
C LEU A 78 -11.68 9.25 -5.92
N LEU A 79 -12.29 8.06 -5.86
CA LEU A 79 -13.73 7.87 -5.89
C LEU A 79 -14.24 7.48 -4.50
N ILE A 80 -15.38 8.02 -4.11
CA ILE A 80 -15.95 7.80 -2.79
C ILE A 80 -17.41 7.40 -2.96
N GLU A 81 -17.70 6.17 -2.53
CA GLU A 81 -19.04 5.62 -2.39
C GLU A 81 -19.52 5.89 -0.97
N VAL A 82 -20.69 6.51 -0.85
CA VAL A 82 -21.31 6.87 0.41
C VAL A 82 -22.54 6.02 0.65
N LYS A 83 -22.81 5.69 1.91
CA LYS A 83 -24.05 5.05 2.37
C LYS A 83 -24.65 5.86 3.50
N ALA A 84 -25.94 5.66 3.78
CA ALA A 84 -26.58 6.27 4.94
C ALA A 84 -25.84 5.92 6.25
N ILE A 85 -25.78 6.86 7.20
CA ILE A 85 -24.92 6.77 8.40
C ILE A 85 -25.16 5.53 9.27
N GLY A 86 -26.41 5.03 9.32
CA GLY A 86 -26.79 3.82 10.05
C GLY A 86 -26.45 2.51 9.33
N THR A 87 -26.01 2.57 8.07
CA THR A 87 -25.80 1.39 7.22
C THR A 87 -24.48 0.71 7.54
N GLU A 88 -24.53 -0.61 7.77
CA GLU A 88 -23.34 -1.45 7.86
C GLU A 88 -22.65 -1.58 6.48
N LEU A 89 -21.35 -1.30 6.42
CA LEU A 89 -20.60 -1.32 5.16
C LEU A 89 -20.23 -2.74 4.74
N ARG A 90 -20.76 -3.20 3.60
CA ARG A 90 -20.50 -4.53 3.04
C ARG A 90 -19.79 -4.44 1.70
N ASP A 91 -19.05 -5.48 1.34
CA ASP A 91 -18.27 -5.57 0.11
C ASP A 91 -19.10 -5.40 -1.17
N GLN A 92 -20.40 -5.73 -1.12
CA GLN A 92 -21.31 -5.50 -2.26
C GLN A 92 -21.49 -4.01 -2.57
N HIS A 93 -21.39 -3.13 -1.57
CA HIS A 93 -21.62 -1.69 -1.72
C HIS A 93 -20.53 -1.03 -2.56
N ILE A 94 -19.30 -1.55 -2.55
CA ILE A 94 -18.18 -0.93 -3.27
C ILE A 94 -18.06 -1.40 -4.72
N LYS A 95 -18.82 -2.42 -5.14
CA LYS A 95 -18.66 -3.07 -6.44
C LYS A 95 -18.80 -2.06 -7.60
N GLN A 96 -19.85 -1.23 -7.56
CA GLN A 96 -20.12 -0.24 -8.60
C GLN A 96 -18.99 0.79 -8.72
N ALA A 97 -18.49 1.29 -7.59
CA ALA A 97 -17.40 2.25 -7.57
C ALA A 97 -16.07 1.65 -8.07
N ILE A 98 -15.80 0.36 -7.80
CA ILE A 98 -14.62 -0.34 -8.33
C ILE A 98 -14.70 -0.53 -9.85
N ASP A 99 -15.87 -0.95 -10.35
CA ASP A 99 -16.10 -1.10 -11.79
C ASP A 99 -15.91 0.25 -12.51
N TYR A 100 -16.40 1.34 -11.91
CA TYR A 100 -16.19 2.69 -12.44
C TYR A 100 -14.72 3.12 -12.39
N ALA A 101 -14.06 2.94 -11.24
CA ALA A 101 -12.65 3.27 -11.05
C ALA A 101 -11.76 2.57 -12.09
N ALA A 102 -12.03 1.30 -12.36
CA ALA A 102 -11.30 0.52 -13.36
C ALA A 102 -11.46 1.09 -14.78
N ASN A 103 -12.65 1.59 -15.15
CA ASN A 103 -12.91 2.17 -16.47
C ASN A 103 -12.25 3.54 -16.66
N GLU A 104 -12.19 4.35 -15.61
CA GLU A 104 -11.59 5.70 -15.66
C GLU A 104 -10.08 5.72 -15.34
N GLY A 105 -9.50 4.55 -15.02
CA GLY A 105 -8.08 4.44 -14.62
C GLY A 105 -7.79 5.03 -13.24
N CYS A 106 -8.79 5.11 -12.36
CA CYS A 106 -8.62 5.54 -10.98
C CYS A 106 -8.22 4.33 -10.12
N GLU A 107 -7.09 4.42 -9.42
CA GLU A 107 -6.55 3.30 -8.63
C GLU A 107 -7.15 3.21 -7.22
N TRP A 108 -7.82 4.27 -6.75
CA TRP A 108 -8.21 4.42 -5.35
C TRP A 108 -9.71 4.64 -5.20
N VAL A 109 -10.32 3.87 -4.30
CA VAL A 109 -11.74 3.97 -3.98
C VAL A 109 -11.93 3.92 -2.47
N VAL A 110 -12.85 4.72 -1.94
CA VAL A 110 -13.27 4.72 -0.54
C VAL A 110 -14.74 4.35 -0.44
N LEU A 111 -15.08 3.48 0.51
CA LEU A 111 -16.46 3.23 0.96
C LEU A 111 -16.64 3.88 2.33
N THR A 112 -17.69 4.67 2.53
CA THR A 112 -17.96 5.28 3.83
C THR A 112 -19.43 5.50 4.14
N ASN A 113 -19.78 5.50 5.43
CA ASN A 113 -21.04 6.01 5.97
C ASN A 113 -20.79 7.24 6.88
N ALA A 114 -19.73 8.01 6.60
CA ALA A 114 -19.13 9.08 7.41
C ALA A 114 -18.46 8.62 8.73
N VAL A 115 -18.94 7.55 9.37
CA VAL A 115 -18.33 7.00 10.59
C VAL A 115 -17.18 6.07 10.26
N GLU A 116 -17.44 5.07 9.44
CA GLU A 116 -16.48 4.08 8.99
C GLU A 116 -15.97 4.44 7.61
N TRP A 117 -14.66 4.29 7.41
CA TRP A 117 -13.98 4.60 6.15
C TRP A 117 -13.11 3.40 5.78
N ARG A 118 -13.42 2.78 4.63
CA ARG A 118 -12.65 1.65 4.07
C ARG A 118 -11.99 2.11 2.78
N MET A 119 -10.67 1.98 2.69
CA MET A 119 -9.85 2.39 1.55
C MET A 119 -9.44 1.17 0.73
N TYR A 120 -9.61 1.25 -0.59
CA TYR A 120 -9.32 0.17 -1.53
C TYR A 120 -8.36 0.61 -2.63
N HIS A 121 -7.49 -0.31 -3.00
CA HIS A 121 -6.70 -0.27 -4.22
C HIS A 121 -7.37 -1.13 -5.29
N VAL A 122 -7.58 -0.56 -6.48
CA VAL A 122 -8.15 -1.27 -7.63
C VAL A 122 -7.06 -2.09 -8.31
N LEU A 123 -7.34 -3.37 -8.52
CA LEU A 123 -6.46 -4.28 -9.25
C LEU A 123 -6.98 -4.43 -10.68
N PHE A 124 -6.29 -3.80 -11.62
CA PHE A 124 -6.60 -3.83 -13.06
C PHE A 124 -6.24 -5.18 -13.70
N ARG A 125 -6.93 -6.24 -13.27
CA ARG A 125 -6.86 -7.60 -13.82
C ARG A 125 -8.21 -8.03 -14.38
N LYS A 126 -8.27 -9.22 -14.98
CA LYS A 126 -9.53 -9.80 -15.50
C LYS A 126 -9.86 -11.07 -14.71
N PRO A 127 -10.97 -11.12 -13.95
CA PRO A 127 -11.92 -10.02 -13.67
C PRO A 127 -11.28 -8.89 -12.85
N ILE A 128 -11.89 -7.69 -12.87
CA ILE A 128 -11.46 -6.57 -12.02
C ILE A 128 -11.54 -7.02 -10.56
N ASP A 129 -10.54 -6.65 -9.79
CA ASP A 129 -10.48 -7.00 -8.38
C ASP A 129 -10.04 -5.80 -7.53
N LYS A 130 -10.03 -5.96 -6.21
CA LYS A 130 -9.68 -4.92 -5.26
C LYS A 130 -8.92 -5.48 -4.07
N GLN A 131 -8.12 -4.62 -3.44
CA GLN A 131 -7.47 -4.92 -2.17
C GLN A 131 -7.86 -3.87 -1.14
N GLU A 132 -8.37 -4.29 0.01
CA GLU A 132 -8.57 -3.37 1.13
C GLU A 132 -7.21 -3.02 1.77
N LEU A 133 -6.90 -1.73 1.80
CA LEU A 133 -5.65 -1.22 2.34
C LEU A 133 -5.77 -0.92 3.82
N ALA A 134 -6.77 -0.14 4.19
CA ALA A 134 -6.96 0.34 5.54
C ALA A 134 -8.44 0.61 5.84
N GLN A 135 -8.78 0.51 7.12
CA GLN A 135 -10.08 0.80 7.67
C GLN A 135 -9.89 1.65 8.93
N LEU A 136 -10.80 2.60 9.12
CA LEU A 136 -10.88 3.40 10.34
C LEU A 136 -12.32 3.74 10.70
N ASN A 137 -12.56 3.93 11.99
CA ASN A 137 -13.82 4.40 12.54
C ASN A 137 -13.57 5.74 13.24
N LEU A 138 -14.14 6.82 12.73
CA LEU A 138 -13.91 8.17 13.23
C LEU A 138 -14.47 8.41 14.64
N LEU A 139 -15.46 7.63 15.10
CA LEU A 139 -15.99 7.75 16.47
C LEU A 139 -15.02 7.18 17.50
N THR A 140 -14.24 6.17 17.14
CA THR A 140 -13.33 5.48 18.07
C THR A 140 -11.85 5.79 17.81
N ILE A 141 -11.53 6.62 16.82
CA ILE A 141 -10.14 6.89 16.46
C ILE A 141 -9.44 7.76 17.51
N ASP A 142 -8.25 7.36 17.92
CA ASP A 142 -7.38 8.13 18.81
C ASP A 142 -6.23 8.74 18.01
N THR A 143 -6.25 10.06 17.83
CA THR A 143 -5.23 10.78 17.06
C THR A 143 -3.87 10.83 17.75
N LYS A 144 -3.74 10.33 18.99
CA LYS A 144 -2.45 10.17 19.68
C LYS A 144 -1.71 8.91 19.26
N GLN A 145 -2.39 7.93 18.68
CA GLN A 145 -1.77 6.72 18.19
C GLN A 145 -1.20 6.96 16.79
N ASP A 146 0.09 6.69 16.60
CA ASP A 146 0.78 6.92 15.33
C ASP A 146 0.12 6.17 14.16
N GLU A 147 -0.33 4.94 14.39
CA GLU A 147 -1.03 4.15 13.36
C GLU A 147 -2.37 4.78 12.96
N CYS A 148 -3.13 5.31 13.92
CA CYS A 148 -4.38 6.00 13.64
C CYS A 148 -4.14 7.29 12.86
N MET A 149 -3.12 8.07 13.26
CA MET A 149 -2.72 9.29 12.56
C MET A 149 -2.25 9.00 11.13
N GLU A 150 -1.50 7.91 10.93
CA GLU A 150 -1.10 7.48 9.59
C GLU A 150 -2.30 7.11 8.72
N ARG A 151 -3.25 6.32 9.23
CA ARG A 151 -4.47 5.96 8.49
C ARG A 151 -5.32 7.18 8.12
N LEU A 152 -5.44 8.15 9.04
CA LEU A 152 -6.10 9.44 8.77
C LEU A 152 -5.37 10.24 7.69
N TYR A 153 -4.04 10.22 7.72
CA TYR A 153 -3.23 10.93 6.75
C TYR A 153 -3.43 10.41 5.31
N LEU A 154 -3.71 9.10 5.14
CA LEU A 154 -4.01 8.51 3.83
C LEU A 154 -5.20 9.17 3.11
N LEU A 155 -6.18 9.67 3.88
CA LEU A 155 -7.38 10.33 3.35
C LEU A 155 -7.17 11.83 3.09
N THR A 156 -6.04 12.41 3.51
CA THR A 156 -5.81 13.85 3.33
C THR A 156 -5.39 14.19 1.91
N ARG A 157 -5.74 15.41 1.47
CA ARG A 157 -5.22 15.98 0.23
C ARG A 157 -3.70 15.91 0.16
N GLU A 158 -3.01 16.29 1.24
CA GLU A 158 -1.54 16.28 1.30
C GLU A 158 -0.96 14.87 1.27
N GLY A 159 -1.64 13.89 1.89
CA GLY A 159 -1.27 12.48 1.79
C GLY A 159 -1.39 11.99 0.35
N PHE A 160 -2.50 12.31 -0.31
CA PHE A 160 -2.71 11.92 -1.71
C PHE A 160 -1.68 12.53 -2.65
N VAL A 161 -1.40 13.83 -2.55
CA VAL A 161 -0.38 14.52 -3.37
C VAL A 161 1.02 13.93 -3.18
N LYS A 162 1.32 13.39 -1.98
CA LYS A 162 2.59 12.72 -1.69
C LYS A 162 2.57 11.21 -1.95
N SER A 163 1.54 10.69 -2.62
CA SER A 163 1.39 9.26 -2.92
C SER A 163 1.36 8.37 -1.66
N ALA A 164 0.81 8.88 -0.55
CA ALA A 164 0.73 8.17 0.73
C ALA A 164 0.03 6.81 0.60
N LEU A 165 -1.08 6.73 -0.14
CA LEU A 165 -1.78 5.46 -0.37
C LEU A 165 -0.89 4.42 -1.08
N ALA A 166 -0.09 4.85 -2.06
CA ALA A 166 0.84 3.98 -2.77
C ALA A 166 1.98 3.50 -1.87
N GLU A 167 2.63 4.40 -1.12
CA GLU A 167 3.67 4.03 -0.15
C GLU A 167 3.12 3.08 0.93
N TYR A 168 1.90 3.33 1.41
CA TYR A 168 1.24 2.46 2.38
C TYR A 168 0.94 1.08 1.81
N ARG A 169 0.40 1.00 0.59
CA ARG A 169 0.19 -0.26 -0.15
C ARG A 169 1.50 -1.03 -0.30
N ASP A 170 2.54 -0.38 -0.82
CA ASP A 170 3.82 -1.02 -1.12
C ASP A 170 4.48 -1.55 0.15
N ARG A 171 4.38 -0.81 1.26
CA ARG A 171 4.85 -1.28 2.56
C ARG A 171 4.06 -2.48 3.06
N LYS A 172 2.73 -2.46 2.94
CA LYS A 172 1.85 -3.58 3.32
C LYS A 172 2.13 -4.83 2.47
N GLU A 173 2.43 -4.67 1.19
CA GLU A 173 2.84 -5.77 0.31
C GLU A 173 4.22 -6.32 0.67
N ALA A 174 5.18 -5.43 0.94
CA ALA A 174 6.55 -5.80 1.30
C ALA A 174 6.61 -6.58 2.63
N THR A 175 5.73 -6.28 3.58
CA THR A 175 5.62 -6.99 4.86
C THR A 175 4.56 -8.08 4.86
N SER A 176 3.97 -8.40 3.70
CA SER A 176 2.95 -9.44 3.62
C SER A 176 3.53 -10.82 3.97
N ARG A 177 2.70 -11.67 4.59
CA ARG A 177 3.09 -13.04 4.97
C ARG A 177 3.64 -13.85 3.79
N PHE A 178 3.08 -13.63 2.60
CA PHE A 178 3.50 -14.25 1.34
C PHE A 178 4.89 -13.78 0.91
N MET A 179 5.15 -12.46 1.00
CA MET A 179 6.45 -11.89 0.67
C MET A 179 7.55 -12.41 1.61
N LEU A 180 7.28 -12.40 2.92
CA LEU A 180 8.24 -12.88 3.92
C LEU A 180 8.50 -14.38 3.77
N ALA A 181 7.46 -15.19 3.56
CA ALA A 181 7.61 -16.62 3.29
C ALA A 181 8.42 -16.87 2.01
N ALA A 182 8.12 -16.16 0.92
CA ALA A 182 8.86 -16.26 -0.33
C ALA A 182 10.34 -15.87 -0.17
N ILE A 183 10.65 -14.84 0.62
CA ILE A 183 12.04 -14.45 0.91
C ILE A 183 12.76 -15.55 1.69
N LEU A 184 12.14 -16.11 2.74
CA LEU A 184 12.72 -17.19 3.52
C LEU A 184 13.01 -18.44 2.67
N LEU A 185 12.10 -18.77 1.75
CA LEU A 185 12.16 -20.00 0.95
C LEU A 185 12.90 -19.88 -0.39
N HIS A 186 13.10 -18.66 -0.92
CA HIS A 186 13.66 -18.49 -2.27
C HIS A 186 14.83 -17.51 -2.34
N SER A 187 15.17 -16.79 -1.26
CA SER A 187 16.33 -15.91 -1.23
C SER A 187 17.58 -16.67 -0.79
N GLY A 188 18.50 -16.94 -1.73
CA GLY A 188 19.78 -17.63 -1.46
C GLY A 188 20.62 -16.99 -0.33
N PRO A 189 20.76 -15.64 -0.25
CA PRO A 189 21.42 -14.99 0.88
C PRO A 189 20.76 -15.28 2.23
N VAL A 190 19.42 -15.29 2.29
CA VAL A 190 18.67 -15.55 3.53
C VAL A 190 18.80 -17.02 3.94
N GLN A 191 18.65 -17.96 3.01
CA GLN A 191 18.88 -19.37 3.27
C GLN A 191 20.31 -19.65 3.75
N THR A 192 21.30 -18.93 3.21
CA THR A 192 22.69 -19.04 3.66
C THR A 192 22.89 -18.47 5.05
N ALA A 193 22.31 -17.31 5.35
CA ALA A 193 22.34 -16.72 6.69
C ALA A 193 21.67 -17.65 7.72
N LEU A 194 20.50 -18.20 7.40
CA LEU A 194 19.79 -19.15 8.26
C LEU A 194 20.64 -20.39 8.56
N ARG A 195 21.26 -21.00 7.55
CA ARG A 195 22.17 -22.14 7.73
C ARG A 195 23.36 -21.82 8.64
N ARG A 196 23.97 -20.65 8.45
CA ARG A 196 25.09 -20.18 9.29
C ARG A 196 24.64 -20.01 10.74
N GLU A 197 23.47 -19.42 10.96
CA GLU A 197 22.92 -19.23 12.30
C GLU A 197 22.53 -20.55 12.97
N VAL A 198 21.92 -21.49 12.24
CA VAL A 198 21.64 -22.84 12.75
C VAL A 198 22.93 -23.51 13.21
N ARG A 199 23.98 -23.50 12.38
CA ARG A 199 25.28 -24.06 12.76
C ARG A 199 25.91 -23.35 13.96
N ARG A 200 25.82 -22.02 14.03
CA ARG A 200 26.37 -21.24 15.13
C ARG A 200 25.70 -21.55 16.47
N VAL A 201 24.38 -21.76 16.46
CA VAL A 201 23.59 -22.00 17.68
C VAL A 201 23.57 -23.46 18.09
N SER A 202 23.53 -24.40 17.14
CA SER A 202 23.43 -25.84 17.40
C SER A 202 24.77 -26.58 17.36
N GLU A 203 25.83 -25.94 16.86
CA GLU A 203 27.14 -26.56 16.54
C GLU A 203 27.08 -27.67 15.47
N MET A 204 25.90 -27.92 14.89
CA MET A 204 25.64 -28.99 13.92
C MET A 204 25.58 -28.45 12.49
N LEU A 205 26.06 -29.27 11.55
CA LEU A 205 25.89 -29.00 10.12
C LEU A 205 24.64 -29.73 9.64
N VAL A 206 23.61 -28.95 9.29
CA VAL A 206 22.32 -29.47 8.82
C VAL A 206 22.24 -29.34 7.30
N ASP A 207 21.66 -30.35 6.64
CA ASP A 207 21.44 -30.34 5.20
C ASP A 207 20.51 -29.17 4.81
N PRO A 208 20.87 -28.32 3.83
CA PRO A 208 19.97 -27.32 3.28
C PRO A 208 18.57 -27.83 2.93
N ALA A 209 18.46 -29.06 2.40
CA ALA A 209 17.18 -29.65 2.03
C ALA A 209 16.31 -29.98 3.25
N GLU A 210 16.92 -30.35 4.38
CA GLU A 210 16.23 -30.62 5.63
C GLU A 210 15.66 -29.32 6.23
N ILE A 211 16.43 -28.23 6.19
CA ILE A 211 15.95 -26.92 6.65
C ILE A 211 14.78 -26.42 5.79
N ASP A 212 14.87 -26.53 4.46
CA ASP A 212 13.76 -26.12 3.57
C ASP A 212 12.50 -26.95 3.84
N LYS A 213 12.65 -28.26 4.06
CA LYS A 213 11.54 -29.14 4.43
C LYS A 213 10.87 -28.71 5.75
N ILE A 214 11.64 -28.53 6.81
CA ILE A 214 11.11 -28.10 8.12
C ILE A 214 10.44 -26.72 8.00
N LEU A 215 11.02 -25.80 7.24
CA LEU A 215 10.41 -24.49 7.00
C LEU A 215 9.03 -24.61 6.35
N ARG A 216 8.86 -25.48 5.35
CA ARG A 216 7.59 -25.67 4.64
C ARG A 216 6.56 -26.45 5.45
N ASP A 217 7.01 -27.50 6.14
CA ASP A 217 6.12 -28.48 6.75
C ASP A 217 5.71 -28.08 8.18
N GLU A 218 6.59 -27.38 8.91
CA GLU A 218 6.42 -27.15 10.36
C GLU A 218 6.41 -25.67 10.77
N VAL A 219 7.16 -24.80 10.09
CA VAL A 219 7.34 -23.40 10.52
C VAL A 219 6.40 -22.44 9.80
N ILE A 220 6.33 -22.53 8.47
CA ILE A 220 5.55 -21.62 7.64
C ILE A 220 4.16 -22.21 7.44
N LYS A 221 3.13 -21.45 7.78
CA LYS A 221 1.75 -21.87 7.52
C LYS A 221 1.55 -22.13 6.03
N ARG A 222 0.87 -23.24 5.71
CA ARG A 222 0.56 -23.66 4.35
C ARG A 222 -0.07 -22.56 3.49
N GLU A 223 -0.97 -21.78 4.07
CA GLU A 223 -1.62 -20.63 3.42
C GLU A 223 -0.68 -19.49 3.01
N CYS A 224 0.58 -19.47 3.47
CA CYS A 224 1.58 -18.48 3.07
C CYS A 224 2.42 -18.92 1.86
N ILE A 225 2.38 -20.22 1.52
CA ILE A 225 3.20 -20.83 0.46
C ILE A 225 2.37 -21.31 -0.73
N GLU A 226 1.07 -21.48 -0.56
CA GLU A 226 0.13 -21.88 -1.61
C GLU A 226 -0.82 -20.74 -2.01
N GLY A 227 -1.22 -20.71 -3.28
CA GLY A 227 -2.21 -19.78 -3.83
C GLY A 227 -1.62 -18.62 -4.63
N GLU A 228 -2.50 -17.86 -5.31
CA GLU A 228 -2.09 -16.84 -6.27
C GLU A 228 -1.13 -15.78 -5.68
N GLN A 229 -1.37 -15.36 -4.43
CA GLN A 229 -0.55 -14.36 -3.75
C GLN A 229 0.83 -14.91 -3.38
N ALA A 230 0.91 -16.18 -2.95
CA ALA A 230 2.17 -16.86 -2.68
C ALA A 230 2.99 -17.02 -3.95
N ASP A 231 2.37 -17.47 -5.03
CA ASP A 231 3.02 -17.64 -6.34
C ASP A 231 3.53 -16.30 -6.89
N ALA A 232 2.74 -15.23 -6.74
CA ALA A 232 3.14 -13.88 -7.15
C ALA A 232 4.36 -13.38 -6.36
N ALA A 233 4.39 -13.62 -5.05
CA ALA A 233 5.51 -13.26 -4.19
C ALA A 233 6.78 -14.07 -4.53
N ALA A 234 6.65 -15.39 -4.71
CA ALA A 234 7.75 -16.26 -5.10
C ALA A 234 8.38 -15.83 -6.44
N ARG A 235 7.54 -15.57 -7.46
CA ARG A 235 7.99 -15.03 -8.76
C ARG A 235 8.69 -13.68 -8.64
N ARG A 236 8.31 -12.85 -7.67
CA ARG A 236 8.95 -11.54 -7.45
C ARG A 236 10.34 -11.68 -6.83
N VAL A 237 10.50 -12.54 -5.84
CA VAL A 237 11.80 -12.82 -5.19
C VAL A 237 12.76 -13.46 -6.19
N GLN A 238 12.31 -14.46 -6.93
CA GLN A 238 13.14 -15.17 -7.93
C GLN A 238 13.63 -14.24 -9.05
N ARG A 239 12.74 -13.41 -9.63
CA ARG A 239 13.14 -12.41 -10.63
C ARG A 239 14.16 -11.41 -10.10
N SER A 240 14.04 -11.02 -8.83
CA SER A 240 15.03 -10.13 -8.19
C SER A 240 16.38 -10.82 -8.08
N ALA A 241 16.41 -12.09 -7.70
CA ALA A 241 17.63 -12.89 -7.60
C ALA A 241 18.31 -13.04 -8.97
N GLU A 242 17.55 -13.36 -10.03
CA GLU A 242 18.05 -13.44 -11.40
C GLU A 242 18.66 -12.12 -11.88
N LYS A 243 18.02 -10.99 -11.57
CA LYS A 243 18.52 -9.65 -11.94
C LYS A 243 19.82 -9.31 -11.21
N SER A 244 19.96 -9.66 -9.93
CA SER A 244 21.21 -9.46 -9.20
C SER A 244 22.34 -10.33 -9.73
N ILE A 245 22.05 -11.56 -10.17
CA ILE A 245 23.05 -12.45 -10.78
C ILE A 245 23.52 -11.88 -12.12
N ARG A 246 22.59 -11.43 -12.98
CA ARG A 246 22.93 -10.81 -14.28
C ARG A 246 23.77 -9.56 -14.15
N ARG A 247 23.46 -8.69 -13.18
CA ARG A 247 24.27 -7.50 -12.89
C ARG A 247 25.68 -7.86 -12.43
N ALA A 248 25.82 -8.86 -11.57
CA ALA A 248 27.12 -9.32 -11.11
C ALA A 248 27.97 -9.90 -12.26
N SER A 249 27.36 -10.62 -13.21
CA SER A 249 28.08 -11.12 -14.40
C SER A 249 28.51 -9.99 -15.35
N GLU A 250 27.65 -8.98 -15.59
CA GLU A 250 27.98 -7.82 -16.43
C GLU A 250 29.10 -6.96 -15.82
N GLU A 251 29.13 -6.81 -14.48
CA GLU A 251 30.21 -6.11 -13.76
C GLU A 251 31.54 -6.89 -13.79
N CYS A 252 31.50 -8.22 -13.77
CA CYS A 252 32.70 -9.05 -13.95
C CYS A 252 33.25 -8.99 -15.39
N GLU A 253 32.39 -9.02 -16.41
CA GLU A 253 32.82 -8.93 -17.82
C GLU A 253 33.40 -7.54 -18.19
N GLY A 254 32.87 -6.46 -17.60
CA GLY A 254 33.41 -5.10 -17.79
C GLY A 254 34.78 -4.86 -17.13
N SER A 255 35.15 -5.68 -16.14
CA SER A 255 36.44 -5.61 -15.43
C SER A 255 37.58 -6.30 -16.19
N GLU A 256 37.30 -7.23 -17.11
CA GLU A 256 38.33 -7.98 -17.84
C GLU A 256 38.78 -7.29 -19.14
N ALA A 257 38.08 -6.23 -19.59
CA ALA A 257 38.28 -5.60 -20.89
C ALA A 257 39.37 -4.51 -20.96
N ASN A 258 40.25 -4.36 -19.95
CA ASN A 258 41.32 -3.36 -20.04
C ASN A 258 42.67 -3.81 -19.44
N PRO A 259 43.47 -4.63 -20.15
CA PRO A 259 44.89 -4.75 -19.85
C PRO A 259 45.62 -3.58 -20.54
N ASN A 260 45.98 -2.56 -19.76
CA ASN A 260 46.91 -1.51 -20.20
C ASN A 260 48.24 -2.18 -20.61
N PRO A 261 48.75 -1.99 -21.85
CA PRO A 261 50.07 -2.49 -22.20
C PRO A 261 51.13 -1.62 -21.53
N SER A 262 51.96 -2.28 -20.73
CA SER A 262 53.13 -1.74 -20.03
C SER A 262 54.09 -0.99 -20.97
N GLU A 263 54.30 0.31 -20.72
CA GLU A 263 55.47 1.04 -21.21
C GLU A 263 56.71 0.61 -20.42
N SER A 264 57.66 -0.02 -21.12
CA SER A 264 59.00 -0.32 -20.60
C SER A 264 59.82 0.98 -20.49
N PRO A 265 60.60 1.19 -19.41
CA PRO A 265 61.45 2.37 -19.28
C PRO A 265 62.72 2.24 -20.15
N PRO A 266 63.30 3.35 -20.65
CA PRO A 266 64.49 3.31 -21.49
C PRO A 266 65.76 3.06 -20.67
N VAL A 267 66.61 2.20 -21.22
CA VAL A 267 67.97 1.91 -20.75
C VAL A 267 68.85 3.15 -20.92
N GLN A 268 69.49 3.59 -19.83
CA GLN A 268 70.56 4.59 -19.88
C GLN A 268 71.89 3.86 -20.12
N ASP A 269 72.47 4.03 -21.30
CA ASP A 269 73.87 3.69 -21.54
C ASP A 269 74.77 4.85 -21.09
N ALA A 270 75.82 4.48 -20.35
CA ALA A 270 76.92 5.34 -19.97
C ALA A 270 77.93 5.44 -21.13
N HIS A 271 78.33 6.66 -21.49
CA HIS A 271 79.71 7.07 -21.77
C HIS A 271 79.81 8.60 -21.92
#